data_AF-I9TV01-F1
#
_entry.id   AF-I9TV01-F1
#
_cell.length_a   1.000
_cell.length_b   1.000
_cell.length_c   1.000
_cell.angle_alpha   90.00
_cell.angle_beta   90.00
_cell.angle_gamma   90.00
#
_symmetry.space_group_name_H-M   'P 1'
#
loop_
_entity.id
_entity.type
_entity.pdbx_description
1 polymer ?
#
loop_
_entity_poly.entity_id
_entity_poly.type
_entity_poly.pdbx_seq_one_letter_code
_entity_poly.pdbx_strand_id
1 'polypeptide(L)'
;MHTININLCIMAEKESYSEEELNEMIVWFNNHADELPKEMQINKAAFTPDLKLTVESCIMQAKQCLGNYKMAGAFRMLQQIRENLEKAVQ
;
A
#
# COMPACT_ATOMS: atom_id res chain seq x y z
N MET A 1 -38.60 -2.55 -22.49
CA MET A 1 -37.87 -1.50 -21.77
C MET A 1 -36.84 -2.19 -20.89
N HIS A 2 -35.56 -2.17 -21.31
CA HIS A 2 -34.48 -2.81 -20.56
C HIS A 2 -34.06 -1.87 -19.43
N THR A 3 -34.35 -2.23 -18.19
CA THR A 3 -33.75 -1.65 -17.00
C THR A 3 -32.29 -2.10 -16.93
N ILE A 4 -31.41 -1.37 -17.62
CA ILE A 4 -29.96 -1.59 -17.54
C ILE A 4 -29.49 -1.07 -16.17
N ASN A 5 -29.51 -1.99 -15.20
CA ASN A 5 -28.46 -2.26 -14.23
C ASN A 5 -27.66 -1.04 -13.72
N ILE A 6 -28.27 -0.26 -12.83
CA ILE A 6 -27.60 0.76 -11.99
C ILE A 6 -26.44 0.15 -11.16
N ASN A 7 -26.38 -1.18 -10.95
CA ASN A 7 -25.27 -1.81 -10.23
C ASN A 7 -23.94 -1.80 -11.01
N LEU A 8 -23.91 -1.45 -12.30
CA LEU A 8 -22.63 -1.33 -13.03
C LEU A 8 -21.85 -0.07 -12.63
N CYS A 9 -22.54 0.97 -12.13
CA CYS A 9 -21.91 2.22 -11.72
C CYS A 9 -21.22 2.15 -10.35
N ILE A 10 -21.54 1.14 -9.52
CA ILE A 10 -20.95 1.01 -8.17
C ILE A 10 -19.52 0.40 -8.23
N MET A 11 -19.07 -0.13 -9.37
CA MET A 11 -17.71 -0.68 -9.53
C MET A 11 -16.63 0.38 -9.83
N ALA A 12 -16.98 1.67 -9.84
CA ALA A 12 -16.15 2.73 -10.42
C ALA A 12 -15.60 3.77 -9.42
N GLU A 13 -15.80 3.62 -8.12
CA GLU A 13 -14.97 4.32 -7.11
C GLU A 13 -13.86 3.36 -6.65
N LYS A 14 -12.97 3.01 -7.59
CA LYS A 14 -11.72 2.35 -7.22
C LYS A 14 -10.79 3.46 -6.72
N GLU A 15 -10.79 3.68 -5.41
CA GLU A 15 -9.89 4.65 -4.77
C GLU A 15 -8.44 4.30 -5.10
N SER A 16 -7.87 5.05 -6.06
CA SER A 16 -6.44 5.28 -6.11
C SER A 16 -6.08 6.12 -4.89
N TYR A 17 -4.91 5.86 -4.31
CA TYR A 17 -4.35 6.78 -3.33
C TYR A 17 -3.94 8.10 -4.01
N SER A 18 -4.05 9.19 -3.26
CA SER A 18 -3.58 10.51 -3.68
C SER A 18 -2.07 10.63 -3.52
N GLU A 19 -1.50 11.68 -4.11
CA GLU A 19 -0.08 11.99 -3.92
C GLU A 19 0.23 12.34 -2.46
N GLU A 20 -0.70 13.03 -1.78
CA GLU A 20 -0.61 13.37 -0.37
C GLU A 20 -0.58 12.12 0.51
N GLU A 21 -1.48 11.15 0.29
CA GLU A 21 -1.49 9.89 1.04
C GLU A 21 -0.18 9.10 0.84
N LEU A 22 0.37 9.11 -0.37
CA LEU A 22 1.67 8.49 -0.63
C LEU A 22 2.80 9.24 0.09
N ASN A 23 2.78 10.56 0.09
CA ASN A 23 3.79 11.37 0.77
C ASN A 23 3.76 11.18 2.29
N GLU A 24 2.57 11.13 2.89
CA GLU A 24 2.41 10.80 4.32
C GLU A 24 2.98 9.42 4.65
N MET A 25 2.70 8.43 3.80
CA MET A 25 3.25 7.08 3.96
C MET A 25 4.78 7.08 3.89
N ILE A 26 5.37 7.80 2.93
CA ILE A 26 6.83 7.92 2.78
C ILE A 26 7.46 8.59 3.99
N VAL A 27 6.89 9.71 4.46
CA VAL A 27 7.37 10.42 5.65
C VAL A 27 7.34 9.50 6.87
N TRP A 28 6.25 8.74 7.05
CA TRP A 28 6.14 7.79 8.14
C TRP A 28 7.26 6.74 8.09
N PHE A 29 7.48 6.08 6.94
CA PHE A 29 8.54 5.08 6.82
C PHE A 29 9.94 5.66 7.00
N ASN A 30 10.19 6.88 6.52
CA ASN A 30 11.47 7.55 6.73
C ASN A 30 11.74 7.83 8.22
N ASN A 31 10.72 8.21 8.98
CA ASN A 31 10.85 8.47 10.42
C ASN A 31 11.07 7.19 11.24
N HIS A 32 10.67 6.03 10.72
CA HIS A 32 10.80 4.73 11.40
C HIS A 32 11.85 3.81 10.73
N ALA A 33 12.69 4.35 9.84
CA ALA A 33 13.57 3.54 8.99
C ALA A 33 14.57 2.67 9.79
N ASP A 34 15.03 3.18 10.94
CA ASP A 34 15.97 2.48 11.82
C ASP A 34 15.28 1.44 12.74
N GLU A 35 13.95 1.48 12.82
CA GLU A 35 13.13 0.61 13.67
C GLU A 35 12.55 -0.59 12.90
N LEU A 36 12.72 -0.60 11.57
CA LEU A 36 12.23 -1.68 10.73
C LEU A 36 12.93 -3.01 11.06
N PRO A 37 12.18 -4.10 11.33
CA PRO A 37 12.77 -5.41 11.44
C PRO A 37 13.40 -5.83 10.11
N LYS A 38 14.43 -6.68 10.16
CA LYS A 38 15.09 -7.19 8.96
C LYS A 38 14.11 -7.92 8.03
N GLU A 39 13.26 -8.77 8.58
CA GLU A 39 12.32 -9.61 7.85
C GLU A 39 10.90 -9.46 8.41
N MET A 40 9.90 -9.76 7.59
CA MET A 40 8.51 -9.69 7.98
C MET A 40 7.62 -10.63 7.16
N GLN A 41 6.71 -11.33 7.84
CA GLN A 41 5.53 -11.91 7.20
C GLN A 41 4.48 -10.81 7.05
N ILE A 42 4.25 -10.31 5.84
CA ILE A 42 3.33 -9.20 5.59
C ILE A 42 1.89 -9.68 5.65
N ASN A 43 1.60 -10.80 4.99
CA ASN A 43 0.32 -11.49 5.04
C ASN A 43 0.52 -12.98 4.76
N LYS A 44 -0.52 -13.82 4.76
CA LYS A 44 -0.40 -15.28 4.57
C LYS A 44 0.34 -15.70 3.28
N ALA A 45 0.36 -14.86 2.25
CA ALA A 45 0.95 -15.17 0.95
C ALA A 45 2.27 -14.42 0.67
N ALA A 46 2.62 -13.42 1.48
CA ALA A 46 3.77 -12.56 1.25
C ALA A 46 4.69 -12.52 2.47
N PHE A 47 5.91 -12.99 2.27
CA PHE A 47 7.02 -12.89 3.20
C PHE A 47 8.13 -12.07 2.56
N THR A 48 8.83 -11.26 3.35
CA THR A 48 10.04 -10.59 2.91
C THR A 48 11.22 -10.86 3.85
N PRO A 49 12.37 -11.31 3.32
CA PRO A 49 13.61 -11.44 4.10
C PRO A 49 14.38 -10.12 4.26
N ASP A 50 13.98 -9.06 3.55
CA ASP A 50 14.56 -7.72 3.62
C ASP A 50 13.44 -6.68 3.49
N LEU A 51 12.90 -6.28 4.66
CA LEU A 51 11.78 -5.36 4.73
C LEU A 51 12.15 -3.97 4.21
N LYS A 52 13.38 -3.50 4.48
CA LYS A 52 13.83 -2.18 4.04
C LYS A 52 13.84 -2.08 2.53
N LEU A 53 14.45 -3.05 1.84
CA LEU A 53 14.47 -3.11 0.38
C LEU A 53 13.05 -3.22 -0.21
N THR A 54 12.18 -3.97 0.48
CA THR A 54 10.77 -4.14 0.06
C THR A 54 10.00 -2.83 0.15
N VAL A 55 10.13 -2.10 1.26
CA VAL A 55 9.50 -0.78 1.44
C VAL A 55 9.99 0.20 0.38
N GLU A 56 11.30 0.28 0.13
CA GLU A 56 11.88 1.14 -0.92
C GLU A 56 11.32 0.81 -2.31
N SER A 57 11.25 -0.48 -2.64
CA SER A 57 10.71 -0.97 -3.92
C SER A 57 9.22 -0.66 -4.07
N CYS A 58 8.43 -0.87 -3.01
CA CYS A 58 7.00 -0.55 -3.01
C CYS A 58 6.75 0.95 -3.13
N ILE A 59 7.54 1.80 -2.48
CA ILE A 59 7.47 3.27 -2.63
C ILE A 59 7.75 3.66 -4.09
N MET A 60 8.79 3.10 -4.71
CA MET A 60 9.12 3.38 -6.10
C MET A 60 7.97 2.99 -7.05
N GLN A 61 7.42 1.80 -6.89
CA GLN A 61 6.28 1.32 -7.69
C GLN A 61 5.03 2.16 -7.46
N ALA A 62 4.75 2.56 -6.20
CA ALA A 62 3.62 3.41 -5.88
C ALA A 62 3.76 4.80 -6.52
N LYS A 63 4.96 5.39 -6.53
CA LYS A 63 5.21 6.65 -7.26
C LYS A 63 4.95 6.51 -8.76
N GLN A 64 5.41 5.43 -9.38
CA GLN A 64 5.19 5.17 -10.82
C GLN A 64 3.71 4.93 -11.16
N CYS A 65 2.92 4.44 -10.20
CA CYS A 65 1.51 4.10 -10.39
C CYS A 65 0.53 5.18 -9.88
N LEU A 66 1.02 6.37 -9.51
CA LEU A 66 0.17 7.49 -9.10
C LEU A 66 -0.91 7.79 -10.16
N GLY A 67 -2.16 7.96 -9.72
CA GLY A 67 -3.31 8.16 -10.61
C GLY A 67 -3.80 6.89 -11.32
N ASN A 68 -3.16 5.72 -11.15
CA ASN A 68 -3.60 4.46 -11.73
C ASN A 68 -4.14 3.50 -10.65
N TYR A 69 -5.44 3.59 -10.36
CA TYR A 69 -6.13 2.77 -9.36
C TYR A 69 -6.00 1.24 -9.59
N LYS A 70 -5.73 0.79 -10.83
CA LYS A 70 -5.57 -0.64 -11.13
C LYS A 70 -4.23 -1.19 -10.63
N MET A 71 -3.27 -0.31 -10.38
CA MET A 71 -1.90 -0.65 -9.97
C MET A 71 -1.60 -0.23 -8.52
N ALA A 72 -2.64 -0.06 -7.69
CA ALA A 72 -2.49 0.30 -6.28
C ALA A 72 -1.94 -0.81 -5.37
N GLY A 73 -1.49 -1.94 -5.93
CA GLY A 73 -0.98 -3.08 -5.18
C GLY A 73 0.22 -2.75 -4.31
N ALA A 74 1.17 -1.96 -4.83
CA ALA A 74 2.35 -1.55 -4.09
C ALA A 74 2.00 -0.67 -2.88
N PHE A 75 1.05 0.26 -3.04
CA PHE A 75 0.60 1.11 -1.94
C PHE A 75 -0.17 0.33 -0.87
N ARG A 76 -1.03 -0.62 -1.26
CA ARG A 76 -1.70 -1.53 -0.31
C ARG A 76 -0.71 -2.37 0.48
N MET A 77 0.42 -2.73 -0.13
CA MET A 77 1.48 -3.45 0.57
C MET A 77 2.15 -2.58 1.63
N LEU A 78 2.41 -1.30 1.34
CA LEU A 78 2.91 -0.33 2.32
C LEU A 78 1.94 -0.16 3.49
N GLN A 79 0.64 -0.08 3.23
CA GLN A 79 -0.39 -0.01 4.27
C GLN A 79 -0.34 -1.25 5.20
N GLN A 80 -0.29 -2.46 4.63
CA GLN A 80 -0.21 -3.69 5.43
C GLN A 80 1.07 -3.79 6.25
N ILE A 81 2.21 -3.39 5.68
CA ILE A 81 3.49 -3.36 6.40
C ILE A 81 3.37 -2.41 7.60
N ARG A 82 2.87 -1.19 7.39
CA ARG A 82 2.68 -0.20 8.45
C ARG A 82 1.75 -0.72 9.55
N GLU A 83 0.60 -1.27 9.20
CA GLU A 83 -0.34 -1.84 10.18
C GLU A 83 0.31 -2.94 11.02
N ASN A 84 1.13 -3.80 10.42
CA ASN A 84 1.82 -4.86 11.15
C ASN A 84 2.89 -4.30 12.09
N LEU A 85 3.60 -3.25 11.70
CA LEU A 85 4.57 -2.56 12.55
C LEU A 85 3.87 -1.91 13.75
N GLU A 86 2.79 -1.18 13.51
CA GLU A 86 2.01 -0.54 14.58
C GLU A 86 1.41 -1.57 15.57
N LYS A 87 1.01 -2.76 15.08
CA LYS A 87 0.54 -3.88 15.92
C LYS A 87 1.65 -4.57 16.71
N ALA A 88 2.89 -4.58 16.20
CA ALA A 88 4.01 -5.24 16.87
C ALA A 88 4.57 -4.42 18.05
N VAL A 89 4.24 -3.12 18.12
CA VAL A 89 4.67 -2.19 19.19
C VAL A 89 3.68 -2.13 20.36
N GLN A 90 2.46 -2.67 20.19
CA GLN A 90 1.41 -2.74 21.23
C GLN A 90 1.48 -4.05 22.03
#